data_AF-A0A914E3U2-F1
#
_entry.id   AF-A0A914E3U2-F1
#
_cell.length_a   1.000
_cell.length_b   1.000
_cell.length_c   1.000
_cell.angle_alpha   90.00
_cell.angle_beta   90.00
_cell.angle_gamma   90.00
#
_symmetry.space_group_name_H-M   'P 1'
#
loop_
_entity.id
_entity.type
_entity.pdbx_description
1 polymer ?
#
loop_
_entity_poly.entity_id
_entity_poly.type
_entity_poly.pdbx_seq_one_letter_code
_entity_poly.pdbx_strand_id
1 'polypeptide(L)'
;MPSSRCGCSITMTVDSKIFLIAGVDDKSYLMDVWVIDVKENVLTWVLVEESTELKGRYTHEAILIDGKILLLGGGDMEYCADFKTITAFDINIQQFIQIDTLPDENENFGYPTPRKFHSAVKNNSEIFIIGGYSVGTLNNDTENAIIHDDIWKLSQIIIDDNICYKWSKTESKLKIPLFFHTSAVTPEGCVYTFGGCIDTKSMYPSNKLQRFWVQTPGLKQMALFKVLFYNTNLVKKFKNNEIQRLQKLQENNETNEQEVEQNLRELLYTKPNRLNNIIE
;
A
#
# COMPACT_ATOMS: atom_id res chain seq x y z
N MET A 1 19.30 10.56 -15.85
CA MET A 1 19.14 9.82 -14.58
C MET A 1 18.46 10.74 -13.59
N PRO A 2 17.46 10.26 -12.83
CA PRO A 2 16.84 11.05 -11.78
C PRO A 2 17.85 11.43 -10.69
N SER A 3 17.63 12.56 -10.03
CA SER A 3 18.40 12.97 -8.84
C SER A 3 18.23 11.97 -7.69
N SER A 4 19.24 11.86 -6.82
CA SER A 4 19.10 11.17 -5.54
C SER A 4 17.97 11.82 -4.74
N ARG A 5 16.98 11.02 -4.34
CA ARG A 5 15.73 11.51 -3.77
C ARG A 5 15.11 10.52 -2.79
N CYS A 6 14.26 11.01 -1.90
CA CYS A 6 13.47 10.19 -0.99
C CYS A 6 11.97 10.50 -1.08
N GLY A 7 11.13 9.59 -0.58
CA GLY A 7 9.68 9.75 -0.58
C GLY A 7 9.05 9.87 -1.98
N CYS A 8 9.76 9.48 -3.04
CA CYS A 8 9.19 9.27 -4.36
C CYS A 8 8.37 7.98 -4.37
N SER A 9 7.41 7.90 -5.28
CA SER A 9 6.68 6.65 -5.53
C SER A 9 7.14 6.01 -6.83
N ILE A 10 6.99 4.68 -6.90
CA ILE A 10 7.21 3.91 -8.12
C ILE A 10 5.97 3.09 -8.46
N THR A 11 5.70 2.94 -9.75
CA THR A 11 4.69 2.01 -10.25
C THR A 11 5.20 1.34 -11.52
N MET A 12 4.62 0.21 -11.87
CA MET A 12 5.05 -0.57 -13.04
C MET A 12 3.85 -0.93 -13.91
N THR A 13 4.01 -0.72 -15.21
CA THR A 13 3.02 -1.10 -16.22
C THR A 13 3.14 -2.58 -16.60
N VAL A 14 2.11 -3.11 -17.25
CA VAL A 14 2.09 -4.49 -17.75
C VAL A 14 3.16 -4.74 -18.81
N ASP A 15 3.52 -3.71 -19.59
CA ASP A 15 4.61 -3.78 -20.57
C ASP A 15 6.01 -3.66 -19.94
N SER A 16 6.11 -3.67 -18.61
CA SER A 16 7.38 -3.69 -17.85
C SER A 16 8.15 -2.36 -17.88
N LYS A 17 7.42 -1.24 -17.94
CA LYS A 17 8.00 0.08 -17.71
C LYS A 17 7.79 0.48 -16.25
N ILE A 18 8.86 0.89 -15.60
CA ILE A 18 8.81 1.41 -14.23
C ILE A 18 8.79 2.94 -14.33
N PHE A 19 7.78 3.53 -13.73
CA PHE A 19 7.64 4.97 -13.57
C PHE A 19 8.07 5.36 -12.17
N LEU A 20 8.93 6.36 -12.05
CA LEU A 20 9.30 7.04 -10.82
C LEU A 20 8.69 8.44 -10.85
N ILE A 21 8.02 8.82 -9.78
CA ILE A 21 7.29 10.10 -9.74
C ILE A 21 7.64 10.88 -8.48
N ALA A 22 7.93 12.17 -8.68
CA ALA A 22 8.11 13.17 -7.64
C ALA A 22 9.13 12.74 -6.56
N GLY A 23 8.91 13.15 -5.31
CA GLY A 23 9.82 12.97 -4.18
C GLY A 23 10.47 14.28 -3.75
N VAL A 24 11.50 14.18 -2.93
CA VAL A 24 12.31 15.32 -2.50
C VAL A 24 13.78 14.98 -2.66
N ASP A 25 14.53 15.93 -3.23
CA ASP A 25 15.99 15.87 -3.26
C ASP A 25 16.59 16.98 -2.37
N ASP A 26 17.90 17.15 -2.42
CA ASP A 26 18.62 18.12 -1.59
C ASP A 26 18.23 19.59 -1.88
N LYS A 27 17.52 19.87 -2.98
CA LYS A 27 17.19 21.22 -3.43
C LYS A 27 15.71 21.55 -3.25
N SER A 28 14.82 20.62 -3.61
CA SER A 28 13.40 20.91 -3.69
C SER A 28 12.52 19.66 -3.65
N TYR A 29 11.24 19.89 -3.37
CA TYR A 29 10.18 18.92 -3.66
C TYR A 29 9.96 18.89 -5.17
N LEU A 30 9.95 17.69 -5.74
CA LEU A 30 9.92 17.45 -7.17
C LEU A 30 8.51 17.12 -7.64
N MET A 31 8.20 17.46 -8.89
CA MET A 31 7.03 17.00 -9.63
C MET A 31 7.45 16.60 -11.05
N ASP A 32 8.36 15.63 -11.11
CA ASP A 32 8.88 15.04 -12.33
C ASP A 32 8.44 13.58 -12.47
N VAL A 33 8.41 13.09 -13.71
CA VAL A 33 8.11 11.70 -14.06
C VAL A 33 9.26 11.14 -14.87
N TRP A 34 9.89 10.10 -14.34
CA TRP A 34 10.93 9.35 -15.03
C TRP A 34 10.42 7.96 -15.36
N VAL A 35 10.83 7.44 -16.52
CA VAL A 35 10.52 6.06 -16.93
C VAL A 35 11.79 5.30 -17.24
N ILE A 36 11.78 4.01 -16.91
CA ILE A 36 12.78 3.05 -17.37
C ILE A 36 12.06 1.82 -17.94
N ASP A 37 12.44 1.42 -19.14
CA ASP A 37 11.95 0.18 -19.75
C ASP A 37 12.89 -0.97 -19.36
N VAL A 38 12.38 -1.93 -18.59
CA VAL A 38 13.21 -3.04 -18.06
C VAL A 38 13.39 -4.18 -19.07
N LYS A 39 12.74 -4.09 -20.24
CA LYS A 39 12.96 -5.05 -21.33
C LYS A 39 14.11 -4.64 -22.25
N GLU A 40 14.55 -3.39 -22.18
CA GLU A 40 15.68 -2.91 -22.97
C GLU A 40 17.00 -3.52 -22.49
N ASN A 41 17.90 -3.82 -23.44
CA ASN A 41 19.22 -4.37 -23.12
C ASN A 41 20.08 -3.39 -22.32
N VAL A 42 19.83 -2.09 -22.48
CA VAL A 42 20.53 -1.01 -21.78
C VAL A 42 19.51 -0.20 -20.98
N LEU A 43 19.52 -0.42 -19.67
CA LEU A 43 18.61 0.25 -18.73
C LEU A 43 18.96 1.73 -18.61
N THR A 44 18.09 2.60 -19.14
CA THR A 44 18.27 4.05 -19.11
C THR A 44 17.01 4.73 -18.62
N TRP A 45 17.16 5.60 -17.61
CA TRP A 45 16.08 6.48 -17.17
C TRP A 45 15.89 7.64 -18.13
N VAL A 46 14.64 7.83 -18.57
CA VAL A 46 14.21 8.92 -19.46
C VAL A 46 13.26 9.83 -18.68
N LEU A 47 13.52 11.14 -18.70
CA LEU A 47 12.59 12.13 -18.16
C LEU A 47 11.42 12.27 -19.15
N VAL A 48 10.20 12.02 -18.67
CA VAL A 48 8.99 12.07 -19.49
C VAL A 48 8.32 13.44 -19.37
N GLU A 49 8.20 13.95 -18.15
CA GLU A 49 7.53 15.22 -17.87
C GLU A 49 8.10 15.82 -16.58
N GLU A 50 8.17 17.15 -16.52
CA GLU A 50 8.54 17.90 -15.31
C GLU A 50 7.60 19.12 -15.19
N SER A 51 6.75 19.12 -14.16
CA SER A 51 5.81 20.21 -13.94
C SER A 51 6.42 21.29 -13.04
N THR A 52 6.37 22.53 -13.50
CA THR A 52 6.71 23.71 -12.69
C THR A 52 5.49 24.41 -12.08
N GLU A 53 4.29 24.07 -12.55
CA GLU A 53 3.02 24.64 -12.08
C GLU A 53 2.45 23.87 -10.88
N LEU A 54 2.65 22.56 -10.86
CA LEU A 54 2.19 21.70 -9.78
C LEU A 54 3.20 21.71 -8.63
N LYS A 55 2.70 21.83 -7.40
CA LYS A 55 3.54 21.71 -6.21
C LYS A 55 4.16 20.31 -6.12
N GLY A 56 5.49 20.28 -6.04
CA GLY A 56 6.24 19.07 -5.73
C GLY A 56 5.81 18.46 -4.40
N ARG A 57 5.95 17.13 -4.27
CA ARG A 57 5.53 16.42 -3.07
C ARG A 57 6.33 15.14 -2.83
N TYR A 58 6.44 14.76 -1.56
CA TYR A 58 6.99 13.48 -1.13
C TYR A 58 5.99 12.73 -0.25
N THR A 59 6.17 11.41 -0.12
CA THR A 59 5.39 10.52 0.76
C THR A 59 3.90 10.43 0.44
N HIS A 60 3.61 10.73 -0.83
CA HIS A 60 2.42 10.30 -1.52
C HIS A 60 2.55 8.82 -1.86
N GLU A 61 1.44 8.21 -2.24
CA GLU A 61 1.41 6.89 -2.87
C GLU A 61 1.05 7.04 -4.35
N ALA A 62 1.63 6.21 -5.23
CA ALA A 62 1.32 6.22 -6.66
C ALA A 62 0.68 4.91 -7.11
N ILE A 63 -0.54 4.97 -7.63
CA ILE A 63 -1.28 3.79 -8.08
C ILE A 63 -1.61 3.90 -9.56
N LEU A 64 -1.16 2.93 -10.34
CA LEU A 64 -1.52 2.77 -11.75
C LEU A 64 -2.92 2.16 -11.90
N ILE A 65 -3.81 2.88 -12.58
CA ILE A 65 -5.14 2.42 -12.97
C ILE A 65 -5.51 3.02 -14.33
N ASP A 66 -5.94 2.16 -15.27
CA ASP A 66 -6.42 2.57 -16.60
C ASP A 66 -5.52 3.54 -17.36
N GLY A 67 -4.21 3.26 -17.35
CA GLY A 67 -3.20 4.09 -18.03
C GLY A 67 -2.90 5.43 -17.33
N LYS A 68 -3.43 5.63 -16.12
CA LYS A 68 -3.19 6.82 -15.29
C LYS A 68 -2.50 6.43 -14.00
N ILE A 69 -1.52 7.20 -13.58
CA ILE A 69 -0.85 7.03 -12.30
C ILE A 69 -1.41 8.09 -11.35
N LEU A 70 -2.25 7.67 -10.41
CA LEU A 70 -2.85 8.57 -9.42
C LEU A 70 -1.85 8.86 -8.30
N LEU A 71 -1.65 10.14 -7.96
CA LEU A 71 -0.83 10.56 -6.82
C LEU A 71 -1.75 10.83 -5.62
N LEU A 72 -1.70 9.96 -4.64
CA LEU A 72 -2.58 9.96 -3.47
C LEU A 72 -1.88 10.61 -2.28
N GLY A 73 -2.43 11.72 -1.79
CA GLY A 73 -1.92 12.48 -0.65
C GLY A 73 -0.47 12.94 -0.81
N GLY A 74 0.29 12.87 0.28
CA GLY A 74 1.64 13.42 0.34
C GLY A 74 1.65 14.94 0.36
N GLY A 75 2.83 15.55 0.39
CA GLY A 75 2.96 17.01 0.37
C GLY A 75 4.38 17.48 0.56
N ASP A 76 4.56 18.70 1.03
CA ASP A 76 5.85 19.27 1.47
C ASP A 76 5.79 19.53 3.00
N MET A 77 6.62 20.38 3.59
CA MET A 77 6.51 20.66 5.04
C MET A 77 5.24 21.41 5.45
N GLU A 78 4.70 22.26 4.59
CA GLU A 78 3.60 23.20 4.87
C GLU A 78 2.28 22.81 4.21
N TYR A 79 2.36 22.05 3.12
CA TYR A 79 1.25 21.61 2.30
C TYR A 79 1.06 20.11 2.41
N CYS A 80 -0.20 19.69 2.35
CA CYS A 80 -0.60 18.31 2.15
C CYS A 80 -1.69 18.28 1.09
N ALA A 81 -1.52 17.43 0.08
CA ALA A 81 -2.52 17.28 -0.97
C ALA A 81 -3.80 16.69 -0.40
N ASP A 82 -4.92 17.31 -0.77
CA ASP A 82 -6.24 16.80 -0.45
C ASP A 82 -6.65 15.65 -1.39
N PHE A 83 -7.79 15.07 -1.09
CA PHE A 83 -8.36 13.97 -1.84
C PHE A 83 -9.60 14.37 -2.63
N LYS A 84 -9.98 15.66 -2.64
CA LYS A 84 -11.09 16.17 -3.44
C LYS A 84 -10.70 16.20 -4.91
N THR A 85 -9.51 16.70 -5.20
CA THR A 85 -8.94 16.70 -6.56
C THR A 85 -7.62 15.95 -6.56
N ILE A 86 -7.57 14.82 -7.25
CA ILE A 86 -6.39 13.97 -7.35
C ILE A 86 -5.58 14.36 -8.58
N THR A 87 -4.31 14.70 -8.36
CA THR A 87 -3.35 14.82 -9.45
C THR A 87 -3.01 13.43 -9.99
N ALA A 88 -3.06 13.25 -11.30
CA ALA A 88 -2.67 12.01 -11.96
C ALA A 88 -1.75 12.30 -13.15
N PHE A 89 -0.87 11.35 -13.47
CA PHE A 89 -0.11 11.37 -14.71
C PHE A 89 -0.75 10.42 -15.72
N ASP A 90 -1.27 10.92 -16.84
CA ASP A 90 -1.80 10.07 -17.91
C ASP A 90 -0.65 9.65 -18.84
N ILE A 91 -0.39 8.34 -18.88
CA ILE A 91 0.75 7.76 -19.60
C ILE A 91 0.58 7.91 -21.12
N ASN A 92 -0.66 7.95 -21.61
CA ASN A 92 -0.92 7.96 -23.06
C ASN A 92 -0.62 9.32 -23.68
N ILE A 93 -0.98 10.39 -22.98
CA ILE A 93 -0.71 11.77 -23.41
C ILE A 93 0.54 12.36 -22.77
N GLN A 94 1.16 11.63 -21.84
CA GLN A 94 2.38 12.02 -21.11
C GLN A 94 2.24 13.36 -20.38
N GLN A 95 1.10 13.61 -19.76
CA GLN A 95 0.80 14.87 -19.08
C GLN A 95 0.17 14.64 -17.72
N PHE A 96 0.41 15.59 -16.82
CA PHE A 96 -0.35 15.68 -15.58
C PHE A 96 -1.77 16.19 -15.85
N ILE A 97 -2.74 15.57 -15.21
CA ILE A 97 -4.15 15.93 -15.22
C ILE A 97 -4.67 16.03 -13.78
N GLN A 98 -5.73 16.80 -13.59
CA GLN A 98 -6.45 16.86 -12.32
C GLN A 98 -7.78 16.11 -12.45
N ILE A 99 -8.07 15.25 -11.47
CA ILE A 99 -9.27 14.41 -11.45
C ILE A 99 -10.07 14.77 -10.22
N ASP A 100 -11.22 15.39 -10.42
CA ASP A 100 -12.17 15.62 -9.34
C ASP A 100 -12.81 14.31 -8.88
N THR A 101 -12.93 14.17 -7.58
CA THR A 101 -13.54 13.01 -6.93
C THR A 101 -14.80 13.40 -6.20
N LEU A 102 -15.59 12.39 -5.86
CA LEU A 102 -16.82 12.52 -5.10
C LEU A 102 -16.59 12.08 -3.65
N PRO A 103 -17.25 12.73 -2.69
CA PRO A 103 -17.14 12.36 -1.29
C PRO A 103 -17.88 11.05 -0.99
N ASP A 104 -17.71 10.57 0.24
CA ASP A 104 -18.56 9.55 0.83
C ASP A 104 -20.05 9.91 0.74
N GLU A 105 -20.91 8.89 0.61
CA GLU A 105 -22.37 9.05 0.61
C GLU A 105 -22.89 9.58 1.94
N ASN A 106 -22.25 9.21 3.03
CA ASN A 106 -22.51 9.76 4.34
C ASN A 106 -21.88 11.15 4.44
N GLU A 107 -22.75 12.17 4.40
CA GLU A 107 -22.37 13.59 4.47
C GLU A 107 -21.53 13.93 5.72
N ASN A 108 -21.58 13.11 6.77
CA ASN A 108 -20.75 13.30 7.97
C ASN A 108 -19.27 12.92 7.77
N PHE A 109 -18.94 12.14 6.75
CA PHE A 109 -17.57 11.68 6.49
C PHE A 109 -16.86 12.52 5.43
N GLY A 110 -17.51 12.83 4.31
CA GLY A 110 -16.91 13.64 3.26
C GLY A 110 -15.73 12.94 2.58
N TYR A 111 -14.54 13.57 2.62
CA TYR A 111 -13.30 13.06 2.02
C TYR A 111 -12.34 12.56 3.10
N PRO A 112 -11.39 11.67 2.75
CA PRO A 112 -10.27 11.40 3.64
C PRO A 112 -9.53 12.70 3.99
N THR A 113 -9.11 12.83 5.24
CA THR A 113 -8.27 13.96 5.66
C THR A 113 -6.95 13.95 4.87
N PRO A 114 -6.48 15.11 4.34
CA PRO A 114 -5.17 15.23 3.73
C PRO A 114 -4.08 14.65 4.63
N ARG A 115 -3.27 13.72 4.10
CA ARG A 115 -2.31 12.96 4.91
C ARG A 115 -1.05 12.54 4.15
N LYS A 116 -0.01 12.23 4.92
CA LYS A 116 1.31 11.74 4.48
C LYS A 116 1.63 10.41 5.15
N PHE A 117 2.61 9.69 4.60
CA PHE A 117 3.11 8.41 5.14
C PHE A 117 1.99 7.36 5.40
N HIS A 118 0.88 7.47 4.68
CA HIS A 118 -0.11 6.40 4.59
C HIS A 118 0.41 5.36 3.59
N SER A 119 -0.12 4.15 3.66
CA SER A 119 0.08 3.18 2.57
C SER A 119 -1.14 3.15 1.66
N ALA A 120 -0.94 2.74 0.41
CA ALA A 120 -2.04 2.48 -0.51
C ALA A 120 -1.90 1.11 -1.18
N VAL A 121 -3.03 0.45 -1.42
CA VAL A 121 -3.08 -0.81 -2.16
C VAL A 121 -4.21 -0.79 -3.18
N LYS A 122 -3.98 -1.42 -4.33
CA LYS A 122 -5.00 -1.63 -5.36
C LYS A 122 -5.48 -3.08 -5.30
N ASN A 123 -6.79 -3.27 -5.18
CA ASN A 123 -7.43 -4.58 -5.27
C ASN A 123 -8.49 -4.50 -6.37
N ASN A 124 -8.30 -5.25 -7.46
CA ASN A 124 -9.11 -5.13 -8.67
C ASN A 124 -9.12 -3.68 -9.20
N SER A 125 -10.30 -3.06 -9.31
CA SER A 125 -10.48 -1.65 -9.75
C SER A 125 -10.66 -0.69 -8.58
N GLU A 126 -10.49 -1.15 -7.34
CA GLU A 126 -10.64 -0.33 -6.14
C GLU A 126 -9.26 -0.04 -5.54
N ILE A 127 -9.11 1.15 -4.98
CA ILE A 127 -7.88 1.60 -4.33
C ILE A 127 -8.18 1.89 -2.88
N PHE A 128 -7.29 1.51 -1.97
CA PHE A 128 -7.45 1.70 -0.54
C PHE A 128 -6.28 2.50 0.00
N ILE A 129 -6.56 3.57 0.75
CA ILE A 129 -5.56 4.27 1.56
C ILE A 129 -5.73 3.88 3.03
N ILE A 130 -4.61 3.68 3.71
CA ILE A 130 -4.56 3.01 5.01
C ILE A 130 -3.71 3.84 5.95
N GLY A 131 -4.31 4.27 7.06
CA GLY A 131 -3.63 5.02 8.11
C GLY A 131 -2.90 6.27 7.60
N GLY A 132 -1.67 6.47 8.06
CA GLY A 132 -0.87 7.67 7.81
C GLY A 132 -1.05 8.70 8.89
N TYR A 133 -0.56 9.92 8.65
CA TYR A 133 -0.73 11.01 9.60
C TYR A 133 -1.10 12.32 8.91
N SER A 134 -1.84 13.17 9.62
CA SER A 134 -2.15 14.55 9.23
C SER A 134 -1.71 15.50 10.32
N VAL A 135 -1.16 16.66 9.94
CA VAL A 135 -0.88 17.75 10.88
C VAL A 135 -2.18 18.51 11.15
N GLY A 136 -2.48 18.79 12.42
CA GLY A 136 -3.66 19.59 12.78
C GLY A 136 -3.65 20.96 12.11
N THR A 137 -4.83 21.47 11.78
CA THR A 137 -5.05 22.72 11.00
C THR A 137 -4.63 24.01 11.71
N LEU A 138 -4.08 23.93 12.92
CA LEU A 138 -3.58 25.08 13.67
C LEU A 138 -2.04 25.03 13.72
N ASN A 139 -1.42 25.93 12.95
CA ASN A 139 -0.02 26.37 13.07
C ASN A 139 1.11 25.37 12.81
N ASN A 140 0.93 24.38 11.94
CA ASN A 140 1.98 23.37 11.65
C ASN A 140 2.55 22.72 12.92
N ASP A 141 1.74 22.67 13.97
CA ASP A 141 2.18 22.21 15.26
C ASP A 141 2.26 20.69 15.22
N THR A 142 3.47 20.18 15.01
CA THR A 142 3.76 18.74 14.96
C THR A 142 3.33 18.01 16.24
N GLU A 143 3.08 18.75 17.32
CA GLU A 143 2.53 18.21 18.58
C GLU A 143 1.09 17.71 18.45
N ASN A 144 0.30 18.23 17.50
CA ASN A 144 -1.10 17.87 17.28
C ASN A 144 -1.31 17.00 16.02
N ALA A 145 -0.27 16.28 15.60
CA ALA A 145 -0.37 15.31 14.53
C ALA A 145 -1.38 14.20 14.89
N ILE A 146 -2.34 13.97 14.00
CA ILE A 146 -3.30 12.86 14.11
C ILE A 146 -2.74 11.68 13.34
N ILE A 147 -2.50 10.57 14.03
CA ILE A 147 -2.17 9.29 13.41
C ILE A 147 -3.49 8.57 13.12
N HIS A 148 -3.71 8.22 11.86
CA HIS A 148 -4.94 7.62 11.40
C HIS A 148 -4.90 6.09 11.53
N ASP A 149 -6.03 5.50 11.91
CA ASP A 149 -6.31 4.06 11.82
C ASP A 149 -7.35 3.74 10.75
N ASP A 150 -7.96 4.76 10.15
CA ASP A 150 -9.02 4.58 9.17
C ASP A 150 -8.51 4.04 7.83
N ILE A 151 -9.44 3.39 7.13
CA ILE A 151 -9.22 2.86 5.79
C ILE A 151 -10.29 3.46 4.90
N TRP A 152 -9.85 4.10 3.82
CA TRP A 152 -10.74 4.68 2.82
C TRP A 152 -10.58 3.96 1.50
N LYS A 153 -11.70 3.80 0.80
CA LYS A 153 -11.80 3.16 -0.50
C LYS A 153 -12.11 4.21 -1.56
N LEU A 154 -11.36 4.19 -2.65
CA LEU A 154 -11.63 4.93 -3.87
C LEU A 154 -12.18 3.95 -4.92
N SER A 155 -13.42 4.14 -5.32
CA SER A 155 -14.11 3.30 -6.31
C SER A 155 -14.35 4.07 -7.59
N GLN A 156 -14.22 3.40 -8.72
CA GLN A 156 -14.72 3.93 -9.99
C GLN A 156 -16.23 3.72 -10.07
N ILE A 157 -16.97 4.78 -10.37
CA ILE A 157 -18.40 4.75 -10.64
C ILE A 157 -18.68 5.43 -11.98
N ILE A 158 -19.80 5.08 -12.61
CA ILE A 158 -20.21 5.66 -13.88
C ILE A 158 -21.33 6.66 -13.60
N ILE A 159 -21.14 7.91 -14.02
CA ILE A 159 -22.15 8.96 -13.98
C ILE A 159 -22.20 9.57 -15.38
N ASP A 160 -23.37 9.57 -16.01
CA ASP A 160 -23.59 10.10 -17.35
C ASP A 160 -22.53 9.62 -18.37
N ASP A 161 -22.31 8.30 -18.41
CA ASP A 161 -21.31 7.60 -19.24
C ASP A 161 -19.83 7.98 -19.00
N ASN A 162 -19.54 8.77 -17.97
CA ASN A 162 -18.19 9.13 -17.56
C ASN A 162 -17.74 8.36 -16.32
N ILE A 163 -16.46 7.96 -16.31
CA ILE A 163 -15.84 7.36 -15.12
C ILE A 163 -15.53 8.47 -14.12
N CYS A 164 -16.14 8.37 -12.94
CA CYS A 164 -15.86 9.22 -11.79
C CYS A 164 -15.23 8.39 -10.67
N TYR A 165 -14.45 9.05 -9.82
CA TYR A 165 -13.86 8.41 -8.64
C TYR A 165 -14.59 8.87 -7.39
N LYS A 166 -15.02 7.92 -6.56
CA LYS A 166 -15.77 8.20 -5.34
C LYS A 166 -15.10 7.59 -4.12
N TRP A 167 -14.92 8.41 -3.08
CA TRP A 167 -14.43 7.97 -1.79
C TRP A 167 -15.54 7.30 -0.97
N SER A 168 -15.17 6.29 -0.19
CA SER A 168 -16.02 5.69 0.83
C SER A 168 -15.18 5.24 2.01
N LYS A 169 -15.53 5.68 3.21
CA LYS A 169 -14.91 5.24 4.46
C LYS A 169 -15.35 3.82 4.74
N THR A 170 -14.40 2.93 4.95
CA THR A 170 -14.71 1.53 5.23
C THR A 170 -15.02 1.33 6.72
N GLU A 171 -15.74 0.26 7.04
CA GLU A 171 -15.95 -0.16 8.44
C GLU A 171 -14.67 -0.75 9.06
N SER A 172 -13.74 -1.20 8.23
CA SER A 172 -12.45 -1.72 8.67
C SER A 172 -11.53 -0.59 9.14
N LYS A 173 -10.72 -0.89 10.15
CA LYS A 173 -9.68 0.01 10.65
C LYS A 173 -8.47 -0.78 11.14
N LEU A 174 -7.31 -0.13 11.15
CA LEU A 174 -6.16 -0.65 11.86
C LEU A 174 -6.47 -0.74 13.35
N LYS A 175 -5.99 -1.79 14.01
CA LYS A 175 -6.10 -1.90 15.48
C LYS A 175 -5.14 -0.97 16.20
N ILE A 176 -4.01 -0.73 15.55
CA ILE A 176 -2.96 0.18 15.97
C ILE A 176 -2.85 1.24 14.86
N PRO A 177 -3.20 2.51 15.12
CA PRO A 177 -2.93 3.61 14.20
C PRO A 177 -1.43 3.65 13.86
N LEU A 178 -1.10 3.82 12.58
CA LEU A 178 0.28 3.79 12.09
C LEU A 178 0.50 4.78 10.95
N PHE A 179 1.72 5.28 10.86
CA PHE A 179 2.26 5.99 9.70
C PHE A 179 3.66 5.44 9.37
N PHE A 180 4.21 5.72 8.19
CA PHE A 180 5.47 5.11 7.69
C PHE A 180 5.43 3.56 7.60
N HIS A 181 4.24 2.98 7.49
CA HIS A 181 4.08 1.54 7.36
C HIS A 181 3.99 1.14 5.88
N THR A 182 4.15 -0.14 5.60
CA THR A 182 3.89 -0.72 4.28
C THR A 182 2.67 -1.63 4.35
N SER A 183 1.93 -1.71 3.25
CA SER A 183 0.81 -2.63 3.10
C SER A 183 0.91 -3.40 1.79
N ALA A 184 0.50 -4.67 1.84
CA ALA A 184 0.38 -5.53 0.67
C ALA A 184 -0.97 -6.24 0.69
N VAL A 185 -1.58 -6.39 -0.49
CA VAL A 185 -2.87 -7.08 -0.65
C VAL A 185 -2.67 -8.43 -1.33
N THR A 186 -3.36 -9.44 -0.82
CA THR A 186 -3.43 -10.77 -1.42
C THR A 186 -4.45 -10.81 -2.55
N PRO A 187 -4.38 -11.76 -3.51
CA PRO A 187 -5.41 -11.93 -4.54
C PRO A 187 -6.82 -12.13 -3.95
N GLU A 188 -6.90 -12.71 -2.76
CA GLU A 188 -8.15 -12.89 -2.02
C GLU A 188 -8.60 -11.63 -1.27
N GLY A 189 -7.86 -10.53 -1.36
CA GLY A 189 -8.21 -9.21 -0.85
C GLY A 189 -8.10 -9.09 0.67
N CYS A 190 -7.24 -9.92 1.30
CA CYS A 190 -6.72 -9.62 2.63
C CYS A 190 -5.52 -8.69 2.49
N VAL A 191 -5.59 -7.55 3.16
CA VAL A 191 -4.48 -6.59 3.27
C VAL A 191 -3.68 -6.91 4.52
N TYR A 192 -2.36 -6.92 4.39
CA TYR A 192 -1.41 -7.04 5.48
C TYR A 192 -0.61 -5.75 5.61
N THR A 193 -0.59 -5.17 6.80
CA THR A 193 0.12 -3.95 7.13
C THR A 193 1.22 -4.24 8.14
N PHE A 194 2.45 -3.81 7.86
CA PHE A 194 3.61 -4.08 8.71
C PHE A 194 4.52 -2.85 8.82
N GLY A 195 5.24 -2.76 9.94
CA GLY A 195 6.18 -1.67 10.20
C GLY A 195 5.49 -0.39 10.65
N GLY A 196 6.13 0.74 10.34
CA GLY A 196 5.65 2.07 10.68
C GLY A 196 5.85 2.46 12.14
N CYS A 197 5.38 3.65 12.47
CA CYS A 197 5.49 4.27 13.78
C CYS A 197 4.11 4.45 14.42
N ILE A 198 4.03 4.27 15.74
CA ILE A 198 2.79 4.38 16.52
C ILE A 198 2.62 5.74 17.22
N ASP A 199 3.68 6.55 17.25
CA ASP A 199 3.74 7.84 17.93
C ASP A 199 4.63 8.80 17.13
N THR A 200 4.29 10.08 17.13
CA THR A 200 5.02 11.12 16.39
C THR A 200 6.22 11.68 17.17
N LYS A 201 6.23 11.61 18.51
CA LYS A 201 7.29 12.21 19.34
C LYS A 201 8.55 11.35 19.39
N SER A 202 8.38 10.07 19.68
CA SER A 202 9.44 9.08 19.82
C SER A 202 9.70 8.29 18.53
N MET A 203 8.81 8.43 17.54
CA MET A 203 8.80 7.60 16.32
C MET A 203 8.90 6.11 16.65
N TYR A 204 8.19 5.65 17.69
CA TYR A 204 8.32 4.28 18.18
C TYR A 204 7.90 3.28 17.10
N PRO A 205 8.80 2.39 16.65
CA PRO A 205 8.52 1.48 15.54
C PRO A 205 7.61 0.32 15.96
N SER A 206 6.68 -0.06 15.10
CA SER A 206 5.86 -1.26 15.26
C SER A 206 6.47 -2.44 14.51
N ASN A 207 6.57 -3.59 15.18
CA ASN A 207 6.84 -4.88 14.56
C ASN A 207 5.60 -5.78 14.51
N LYS A 208 4.41 -5.20 14.70
CA LYS A 208 3.14 -5.92 14.69
C LYS A 208 2.61 -5.97 13.27
N LEU A 209 2.37 -7.20 12.79
CA LEU A 209 1.61 -7.44 11.57
C LEU A 209 0.12 -7.27 11.87
N GLN A 210 -0.53 -6.37 11.15
CA GLN A 210 -1.98 -6.18 11.17
C GLN A 210 -2.56 -6.68 9.85
N ARG A 211 -3.82 -7.11 9.86
CA ARG A 211 -4.52 -7.48 8.64
C ARG A 211 -6.00 -7.14 8.72
N PHE A 212 -6.60 -6.92 7.56
CA PHE A 212 -8.04 -6.74 7.41
C PHE A 212 -8.46 -7.21 6.00
N TRP A 213 -9.77 -7.34 5.77
CA TRP A 213 -10.31 -7.74 4.47
C TRP A 213 -10.90 -6.53 3.77
N VAL A 214 -10.52 -6.32 2.52
CA VAL A 214 -11.10 -5.28 1.64
C VAL A 214 -12.11 -5.85 0.65
N GLN A 215 -12.16 -7.17 0.52
CA GLN A 215 -13.22 -7.88 -0.20
C GLN A 215 -13.65 -9.10 0.61
N THR A 216 -14.88 -9.56 0.36
CA THR A 216 -15.39 -10.77 1.01
C THR A 216 -14.59 -11.99 0.50
N PRO A 217 -13.93 -12.76 1.39
CA PRO A 217 -13.22 -13.96 0.96
C PRO A 217 -14.18 -14.98 0.36
N GLY A 218 -13.70 -15.79 -0.58
CA GLY A 218 -14.51 -16.89 -1.12
C GLY A 218 -14.96 -17.87 -0.04
N LEU A 219 -16.13 -18.49 -0.23
CA LEU A 219 -16.71 -19.43 0.75
C LEU A 219 -15.74 -20.56 1.14
N LYS A 220 -14.97 -21.07 0.18
CA LYS A 220 -13.92 -22.08 0.42
C LYS A 220 -12.87 -21.58 1.43
N GLN A 221 -12.43 -20.32 1.30
CA GLN A 221 -11.47 -19.69 2.20
C GLN A 221 -12.07 -19.55 3.60
N MET A 222 -13.30 -19.04 3.68
CA MET A 222 -14.02 -18.87 4.95
C MET A 222 -14.23 -20.22 5.66
N ALA A 223 -14.65 -21.24 4.91
CA ALA A 223 -14.81 -22.59 5.42
C ALA A 223 -13.47 -23.17 5.90
N LEU A 224 -12.40 -23.01 5.12
CA LEU A 224 -11.06 -23.43 5.50
C LEU A 224 -10.61 -22.74 6.79
N PHE A 225 -10.77 -21.42 6.92
CA PHE A 225 -10.43 -20.70 8.15
C PHE A 225 -11.23 -21.20 9.35
N LYS A 226 -12.54 -21.46 9.18
CA LYS A 226 -13.37 -22.04 10.24
C LYS A 226 -12.91 -23.46 10.61
N VAL A 227 -12.61 -24.32 9.64
CA VAL A 227 -12.08 -25.66 9.89
C VAL A 227 -10.77 -25.60 10.65
N LEU A 228 -9.82 -24.75 10.24
CA LEU A 228 -8.53 -24.59 10.90
C LEU A 228 -8.67 -24.01 12.32
N PHE A 229 -9.59 -23.07 12.52
CA PHE A 229 -9.88 -22.50 13.84
C PHE A 229 -10.43 -23.54 14.82
N TYR A 230 -11.42 -24.34 14.41
CA TYR A 230 -12.00 -25.37 15.28
C TYR A 230 -11.13 -26.63 15.41
N ASN A 231 -10.20 -26.85 14.49
CA ASN A 231 -9.34 -28.04 14.47
C ASN A 231 -7.86 -27.65 14.49
N THR A 232 -7.40 -27.03 15.58
CA THR A 232 -5.99 -26.64 15.77
C THR A 232 -5.00 -27.81 15.62
N ASN A 233 -5.45 -29.04 15.86
CA ASN A 233 -4.67 -30.25 15.63
C ASN A 233 -4.38 -30.52 14.14
N LEU A 234 -5.25 -30.11 13.21
CA LEU A 234 -4.99 -30.22 11.78
C LEU A 234 -3.82 -29.33 11.37
N VAL A 235 -3.75 -28.09 11.89
CA VAL A 235 -2.62 -27.18 11.63
C VAL A 235 -1.31 -27.82 12.08
N LYS A 236 -1.27 -28.41 13.29
CA LYS A 236 -0.09 -29.12 13.79
C LYS A 236 0.28 -30.31 12.90
N LYS A 237 -0.71 -31.10 12.48
CA LYS A 237 -0.49 -32.27 11.61
C LYS A 237 0.07 -31.87 10.23
N PHE A 238 -0.48 -30.82 9.62
CA PHE A 238 0.04 -30.29 8.35
C PHE A 238 1.48 -29.79 8.48
N LYS A 239 1.79 -29.01 9.53
CA LYS A 239 3.16 -28.56 9.79
C LYS A 239 4.13 -29.73 9.95
N ASN A 240 3.75 -30.72 10.74
CA ASN A 240 4.60 -31.89 10.96
C ASN A 240 4.83 -32.70 9.68
N ASN A 241 3.79 -32.86 8.85
CA ASN A 241 3.91 -33.55 7.56
C ASN A 241 4.83 -32.80 6.59
N GLU A 242 4.76 -31.47 6.52
CA GLU A 242 5.66 -30.71 5.65
C GLU A 242 7.10 -30.66 6.16
N ILE A 243 7.30 -30.59 7.49
CA ILE A 243 8.64 -30.77 8.06
C ILE A 243 9.23 -32.13 7.66
N GLN A 244 8.44 -33.21 7.76
CA GLN A 244 8.90 -34.55 7.35
C GLN A 244 9.18 -34.64 5.84
N ARG A 245 8.38 -33.97 5.00
CA ARG A 245 8.62 -33.93 3.55
C ARG A 245 9.92 -33.19 3.22
N LEU A 246 10.13 -32.02 3.81
CA LEU A 246 11.32 -31.20 3.60
C LEU A 246 12.59 -31.92 4.11
N GLN A 247 12.51 -32.60 5.25
CA GLN A 247 13.60 -33.45 5.74
C GLN A 247 13.97 -34.56 4.76
N LYS A 248 12.98 -35.25 4.16
CA LYS A 248 13.24 -36.27 3.13
C LYS A 248 13.86 -35.70 1.85
N LEU A 249 13.43 -34.52 1.42
CA LEU A 249 14.02 -33.84 0.25
C LEU A 249 15.48 -33.44 0.50
N GLN A 250 15.81 -33.06 1.74
CA GLN A 250 17.18 -32.80 2.18
C GLN A 250 18.02 -34.09 2.22
N GLU A 251 17.47 -35.19 2.73
CA GLU A 251 18.16 -36.49 2.75
C GLU A 251 18.43 -37.06 1.35
N ASN A 252 17.58 -36.75 0.38
CA ASN A 252 17.68 -37.25 -1.00
C ASN A 252 18.49 -36.34 -1.96
N ASN A 253 18.98 -35.17 -1.53
CA ASN A 253 19.64 -34.16 -2.39
C ASN A 253 18.82 -33.76 -3.64
N GLU A 254 17.49 -33.82 -3.57
CA GLU A 254 16.59 -33.63 -4.73
C GLU A 254 16.27 -32.15 -5.02
N THR A 255 16.71 -31.21 -4.18
CA THR A 255 16.39 -29.78 -4.26
C THR A 255 17.52 -28.90 -3.69
N ASN A 256 17.49 -27.59 -3.97
CA ASN A 256 18.43 -26.60 -3.43
C ASN A 256 18.43 -26.60 -1.89
N GLU A 257 19.50 -27.13 -1.27
CA GLU A 257 19.60 -27.34 0.19
C GLU A 257 19.36 -26.06 1.01
N GLN A 258 19.80 -24.89 0.50
CA GLN A 258 19.64 -23.61 1.19
C GLN A 258 18.17 -23.19 1.29
N GLU A 259 17.37 -23.48 0.26
CA GLU A 259 15.94 -23.18 0.23
C GLU A 259 15.16 -24.09 1.18
N VAL A 260 15.52 -25.38 1.22
CA VAL A 260 14.92 -26.36 2.13
C VAL A 260 15.20 -26.00 3.60
N GLU A 261 16.44 -25.60 3.92
CA GLU A 261 16.83 -25.22 5.28
C GLU A 261 16.11 -23.94 5.75
N GLN A 262 15.95 -22.95 4.87
CA GLN A 262 15.18 -21.73 5.17
C GLN A 262 13.72 -22.05 5.47
N ASN A 263 13.07 -22.86 4.63
CA ASN A 263 11.68 -23.26 4.80
C ASN A 263 11.45 -24.05 6.10
N LEU A 264 12.36 -24.97 6.44
CA LEU A 264 12.33 -25.71 7.71
C LEU A 264 12.40 -24.78 8.92
N ARG A 265 13.29 -23.78 8.89
CA ARG A 265 13.40 -22.78 9.97
C ARG A 265 12.09 -22.00 10.12
N GLU A 266 11.48 -21.51 9.05
CA GLU A 266 10.21 -20.77 9.12
C GLU A 266 9.05 -21.59 9.71
N LEU A 267 8.95 -22.87 9.33
CA LEU A 267 7.94 -23.80 9.85
C LEU A 267 8.13 -24.12 11.34
N LEU A 268 9.38 -24.26 11.80
CA LEU A 268 9.72 -24.55 13.19
C LEU A 268 9.54 -23.33 14.11
N TYR A 269 9.85 -22.12 13.64
CA TYR A 269 9.75 -20.89 14.44
C TYR A 269 8.35 -20.25 14.45
N THR A 270 7.43 -20.68 13.57
CA THR A 270 6.03 -20.22 13.59
C THR A 270 5.25 -20.88 14.74
N LYS A 271 5.18 -20.20 15.89
CA LYS A 271 4.33 -20.62 17.02
C LYS A 271 2.87 -20.86 16.57
N PRO A 272 2.22 -21.98 16.96
CA PRO A 272 0.83 -22.29 16.56
C PRO A 272 -0.18 -21.20 16.98
N ASN A 273 0.12 -20.43 18.03
CA ASN A 273 -0.75 -19.35 18.52
C ASN A 273 -0.70 -18.06 17.68
N ARG A 274 0.17 -17.93 16.67
CA ARG A 274 0.13 -16.76 15.77
C ARG A 274 -1.11 -16.77 14.86
N LEU A 275 -1.75 -17.93 14.64
CA LEU A 275 -3.02 -18.03 13.91
C LEU A 275 -4.25 -17.54 14.70
N ASN A 276 -4.16 -17.44 16.04
CA ASN A 276 -5.27 -16.92 16.84
C ASN A 276 -5.26 -15.40 16.92
N ASN A 277 -4.08 -14.76 16.85
CA ASN A 277 -3.97 -13.30 16.71
C ASN A 277 -4.28 -12.82 15.27
N ILE A 278 -4.62 -13.74 14.38
CA ILE A 278 -5.02 -13.48 12.99
C ILE A 278 -6.55 -13.36 12.90
N ILE A 279 -7.35 -13.73 13.91
CA ILE A 279 -8.82 -13.87 13.75
C ILE A 279 -9.66 -12.78 14.44
N GLU A 280 -9.04 -11.85 15.17
CA GLU A 280 -9.72 -10.61 15.56
C GLU A 280 -9.16 -9.44 14.78
#